data_AF-A0A7V2RPN4-F1
#
_entry.id   AF-A0A7V2RPN4-F1
#
_cell.length_a   1.000
_cell.length_b   1.000
_cell.length_c   1.000
_cell.angle_alpha   90.00
_cell.angle_beta   90.00
_cell.angle_gamma   90.00
#
_symmetry.space_group_name_H-M   'P 1'
#
loop_
_entity.id
_entity.type
_entity.pdbx_description
1 polymer ?
#
loop_
_entity_poly.entity_id
_entity_poly.type
_entity_poly.pdbx_seq_one_letter_code
_entity_poly.pdbx_strand_id
1 'polypeptide(L)'
;MENTKTILAMVGLLAIGFSGGFFTHLQLTRHHLEQIKKEATIPGFKERLFHVIGAGEEQRKQLEPIVNKYAERMGQVHSDIRIQRKNILDSLRQELSPQLSAKQMKRLERFAHRHLMPPPHKRKKMQGQEKMPH
;
A
#
# COMPACT_ATOMS: atom_id res chain seq x y z
N MET A 1 56.72 5.62 -0.60
CA MET A 1 55.56 4.72 -0.39
C MET A 1 54.82 5.05 0.92
N GLU A 2 54.66 6.34 1.24
CA GLU A 2 54.03 6.79 2.49
C GLU A 2 52.54 7.10 2.27
N ASN A 3 52.22 7.72 1.13
CA ASN A 3 50.88 8.22 0.80
C ASN A 3 49.86 7.09 0.57
N THR A 4 50.30 5.92 0.12
CA THR A 4 49.44 4.76 -0.11
C THR A 4 48.83 4.22 1.18
N LYS A 5 49.57 4.28 2.31
CA LYS A 5 49.07 3.85 3.61
C LYS A 5 48.00 4.80 4.15
N THR A 6 48.19 6.11 3.97
CA THR A 6 47.22 7.14 4.37
C THR A 6 45.94 7.06 3.53
N ILE A 7 46.07 6.89 2.21
CA ILE A 7 44.90 6.73 1.32
C ILE A 7 44.12 5.47 1.71
N LEU A 8 44.81 4.35 2.00
CA LEU A 8 44.15 3.11 2.39
C LEU A 8 43.43 3.25 3.74
N ALA A 9 44.01 3.97 4.71
CA ALA A 9 43.38 4.25 6.00
C ALA A 9 42.11 5.12 5.84
N MET A 10 42.16 6.15 4.98
CA MET A 10 40.98 6.99 4.70
C MET A 10 39.86 6.21 4.02
N VAL A 11 40.18 5.36 3.03
CA VAL A 11 39.19 4.50 2.37
C VAL A 11 38.56 3.52 3.36
N GLY A 12 39.35 2.97 4.28
CA GLY A 12 38.87 2.09 5.34
C GLY A 12 37.87 2.77 6.28
N LEU A 13 38.18 3.97 6.78
CA LEU A 13 37.26 4.74 7.63
C LEU A 13 35.97 5.12 6.89
N LEU A 14 36.10 5.52 5.62
CA LEU A 14 34.95 5.87 4.80
C LEU A 14 34.03 4.66 4.58
N ALA A 15 34.60 3.49 4.30
CA ALA A 15 33.85 2.25 4.10
C ALA A 15 33.10 1.82 5.36
N ILE A 16 33.70 1.98 6.55
CA ILE A 16 33.07 1.64 7.83
C ILE A 16 31.92 2.61 8.14
N GLY A 17 32.13 3.92 8.00
CA GLY A 17 31.08 4.92 8.20
C GLY A 17 29.94 4.78 7.20
N PHE A 18 30.26 4.53 5.93
CA PHE A 18 29.27 4.29 4.88
C PHE A 18 28.46 3.01 5.13
N SER A 19 29.12 1.91 5.51
CA SER A 19 28.44 0.64 5.78
C SER A 19 27.51 0.74 6.99
N GLY A 20 27.93 1.42 8.06
CA GLY A 20 27.10 1.64 9.25
C GLY A 20 25.87 2.52 9.00
N GLY A 21 26.04 3.62 8.25
CA GLY A 21 24.93 4.49 7.84
C GLY A 21 23.99 3.83 6.82
N PHE A 22 24.53 3.02 5.91
CA PHE A 22 23.75 2.33 4.90
C PHE A 22 22.94 1.17 5.50
N PHE A 23 23.46 0.42 6.48
CA PHE A 23 22.74 -0.69 7.11
C PHE A 23 21.55 -0.21 7.95
N THR A 24 21.73 0.87 8.71
CA THR A 24 20.65 1.50 9.51
C THR A 24 19.54 2.05 8.61
N HIS A 25 19.90 2.69 7.49
CA HIS A 25 18.93 3.17 6.50
C HIS A 25 18.19 2.02 5.79
N LEU A 26 18.87 0.92 5.47
CA LEU A 26 18.30 -0.21 4.73
C LEU A 26 17.30 -1.02 5.57
N GLN A 27 17.52 -1.13 6.88
CA GLN A 27 16.61 -1.83 7.80
C GLN A 27 15.34 -1.00 8.09
N LEU A 28 15.49 0.33 8.22
CA LEU A 28 14.38 1.27 8.39
C LEU A 28 13.51 1.36 7.12
N THR A 29 14.14 1.40 5.94
CA THR A 29 13.44 1.52 4.65
C THR A 29 12.65 0.26 4.29
N ARG A 30 13.13 -0.94 4.64
CA ARG A 30 12.40 -2.20 4.38
C ARG A 30 11.15 -2.35 5.26
N HIS A 31 11.15 -1.89 6.51
CA HIS A 31 9.95 -1.84 7.34
C HIS A 31 8.94 -0.78 6.86
N HIS A 32 9.40 0.36 6.35
CA HIS A 32 8.51 1.39 5.78
C HIS A 32 7.92 0.99 4.42
N LEU A 33 8.65 0.25 3.57
CA LEU A 33 8.11 -0.21 2.28
C LEU A 33 7.00 -1.27 2.41
N GLU A 34 6.99 -2.08 3.47
CA GLU A 34 5.87 -2.99 3.76
C GLU A 34 4.66 -2.27 4.36
N GLN A 35 4.85 -1.12 5.01
CA GLN A 35 3.78 -0.27 5.55
C GLN A 35 3.03 0.49 4.45
N ILE A 36 3.72 0.92 3.38
CA ILE A 36 3.09 1.62 2.23
C ILE A 36 2.09 0.72 1.49
N LYS A 37 2.29 -0.61 1.47
CA LYS A 37 1.30 -1.57 0.91
C LYS A 37 -0.01 -1.67 1.73
N LYS A 38 -0.07 -1.10 2.93
CA LYS A 38 -1.25 -1.09 3.83
C LYS A 38 -2.04 0.23 3.79
N GLU A 39 -1.69 1.19 2.95
CA GLU A 39 -2.33 2.53 2.93
C GLU A 39 -3.81 2.52 2.55
N ALA A 40 -4.26 1.54 1.77
CA ALA A 40 -5.68 1.35 1.42
C ALA A 40 -6.42 0.41 2.40
N THR A 41 -5.90 0.20 3.61
CA THR A 41 -6.51 -0.67 4.63
C THR A 41 -6.67 0.08 5.94
N ILE A 42 -7.71 -0.27 6.71
CA ILE A 42 -8.03 0.28 8.04
C ILE A 42 -6.79 0.45 8.94
N PRO A 43 -5.83 -0.52 9.01
CA PRO A 43 -4.61 -0.35 9.81
C PRO A 43 -3.67 0.76 9.29
N GLY A 44 -3.61 0.99 7.98
CA GLY A 44 -2.77 2.03 7.38
C GLY A 44 -3.32 3.44 7.58
N PHE A 45 -4.64 3.60 7.64
CA PHE A 45 -5.26 4.87 8.00
C PHE A 45 -4.92 5.29 9.44
N LYS A 46 -5.09 4.35 10.39
CA LYS A 46 -4.79 4.58 11.81
C LYS A 46 -3.33 4.99 12.03
N GLU A 47 -2.37 4.25 11.45
CA GLU A 47 -0.95 4.55 11.64
C GLU A 47 -0.56 5.91 11.04
N ARG A 48 -1.10 6.24 9.86
CA ARG A 48 -0.88 7.56 9.24
C ARG A 48 -1.41 8.69 10.12
N LEU A 49 -2.62 8.53 10.66
CA LEU A 49 -3.22 9.56 11.51
C LEU A 49 -2.37 9.80 12.76
N PHE A 50 -1.95 8.74 13.45
CA PHE A 50 -1.10 8.87 14.63
C PHE A 50 0.28 9.44 14.34
N HIS A 51 0.83 9.14 13.15
CA HIS A 51 2.08 9.74 12.70
C HIS A 51 1.92 11.24 12.44
N VAL A 52 0.85 11.66 11.75
CA VAL A 52 0.60 13.07 11.41
C VAL A 52 0.39 13.93 12.65
N ILE A 53 -0.34 13.43 13.65
CA ILE A 53 -0.57 14.19 14.89
C ILE A 53 0.57 14.07 15.91
N GLY A 54 1.61 13.30 15.60
CA GLY A 54 2.75 13.09 16.50
C GLY A 54 2.37 12.45 17.84
N ALA A 55 1.35 11.57 17.86
CA ALA A 55 0.83 11.03 19.12
C ALA A 55 1.84 10.10 19.81
N GLY A 56 2.17 10.43 21.06
CA GLY A 56 2.91 9.54 21.98
C GLY A 56 2.07 8.33 22.43
N GLU A 57 2.69 7.35 23.09
CA GLU A 57 2.04 6.07 23.41
C GLU A 57 0.77 6.19 24.27
N GLU A 58 0.81 7.00 25.32
CA GLU A 58 -0.35 7.19 26.20
C GLU A 58 -1.50 7.91 25.49
N GLN A 59 -1.17 8.89 24.63
CA GLN A 59 -2.16 9.58 23.80
C GLN A 59 -2.75 8.65 22.73
N ARG A 60 -1.93 7.75 22.16
CA ARG A 60 -2.41 6.72 21.22
C ARG A 60 -3.45 5.82 21.88
N LYS A 61 -3.20 5.32 23.10
CA LYS A 61 -4.17 4.47 23.84
C LYS A 61 -5.50 5.18 24.09
N GLN A 62 -5.44 6.48 24.43
CA GLN A 62 -6.65 7.28 24.68
C GLN A 62 -7.43 7.57 23.39
N LEU A 63 -6.74 7.81 22.29
CA LEU A 63 -7.36 8.16 21.00
C LEU A 63 -7.76 6.94 20.17
N GLU A 64 -7.24 5.75 20.48
CA GLU A 64 -7.48 4.52 19.73
C GLU A 64 -8.96 4.18 19.50
N PRO A 65 -9.86 4.27 20.50
CA PRO A 65 -11.29 4.02 20.29
C PRO A 65 -11.93 4.96 19.26
N ILE A 66 -11.52 6.24 19.28
CA ILE A 66 -12.01 7.27 18.36
C ILE A 66 -11.49 6.97 16.95
N VAL A 67 -10.19 6.72 16.83
CA VAL A 67 -9.54 6.45 15.54
C VAL A 67 -10.08 5.17 14.91
N ASN A 68 -10.32 4.11 15.70
CA ASN A 68 -10.88 2.85 15.20
C ASN A 68 -12.28 3.04 14.59
N LYS A 69 -13.17 3.79 15.26
CA LYS A 69 -14.51 4.09 14.75
C LYS A 69 -14.47 4.75 13.36
N TYR A 70 -13.59 5.73 13.18
CA TYR A 70 -13.47 6.42 11.89
C TYR A 70 -12.71 5.60 10.84
N ALA A 71 -11.75 4.77 11.27
CA ALA A 71 -11.04 3.86 10.38
C ALA A 71 -11.99 2.81 9.78
N GLU A 72 -12.93 2.27 10.56
CA GLU A 72 -13.98 1.37 10.07
C GLU A 72 -14.89 2.06 9.06
N ARG A 73 -15.36 3.26 9.39
CA ARG A 73 -16.20 4.07 8.47
C ARG A 73 -15.46 4.36 7.16
N MET A 74 -14.17 4.66 7.22
CA MET A 74 -13.34 4.86 6.03
C MET A 74 -13.21 3.57 5.22
N GLY A 75 -13.11 2.41 5.89
CA GLY A 75 -13.15 1.10 5.25
C GLY A 75 -14.44 0.85 4.47
N GLN A 76 -15.60 1.22 5.05
CA GLN A 76 -16.91 1.15 4.37
C GLN A 76 -16.94 2.05 3.13
N VAL A 77 -16.53 3.32 3.27
CA VAL A 77 -16.45 4.28 2.15
C VAL A 77 -15.58 3.74 1.01
N HIS A 78 -14.43 3.14 1.31
CA HIS A 78 -13.57 2.54 0.29
C HIS A 78 -14.23 1.32 -0.40
N SER A 79 -14.99 0.52 0.35
CA SER A 79 -15.76 -0.60 -0.21
C SER A 79 -16.84 -0.10 -1.18
N ASP A 80 -17.59 0.92 -0.79
CA ASP A 80 -18.67 1.50 -1.60
C ASP A 80 -18.11 2.12 -2.89
N ILE A 81 -17.03 2.89 -2.80
CA ILE A 81 -16.33 3.45 -3.96
C ILE A 81 -15.88 2.34 -4.92
N ARG A 82 -15.40 1.20 -4.40
CA ARG A 82 -14.98 0.08 -5.24
C ARG A 82 -16.17 -0.52 -6.00
N ILE A 83 -17.31 -0.69 -5.35
CA ILE A 83 -18.55 -1.19 -5.97
C ILE A 83 -19.04 -0.21 -7.03
N GLN A 84 -19.13 1.08 -6.69
CA GLN A 84 -19.57 2.12 -7.63
C GLN A 84 -18.66 2.18 -8.86
N ARG A 85 -17.34 2.13 -8.67
CA ARG A 85 -16.37 2.11 -9.78
C ARG A 85 -16.57 0.90 -10.69
N LYS A 86 -16.86 -0.28 -10.13
CA LYS A 86 -17.19 -1.48 -10.90
C LYS A 86 -18.42 -1.25 -11.76
N ASN A 87 -19.51 -0.78 -11.15
CA ASN A 87 -20.76 -0.55 -11.87
C ASN A 87 -20.59 0.45 -13.02
N ILE A 88 -19.87 1.56 -12.80
CA ILE A 88 -19.58 2.56 -13.84
C ILE A 88 -18.81 1.92 -15.02
N LEU A 89 -17.80 1.11 -14.73
CA LEU A 89 -17.00 0.45 -15.77
C LEU A 89 -17.79 -0.64 -16.52
N ASP A 90 -18.68 -1.34 -15.84
CA ASP A 90 -19.57 -2.33 -16.45
C ASP A 90 -20.58 -1.63 -17.39
N SER A 91 -21.17 -0.51 -16.97
CA SER A 91 -22.03 0.33 -17.82
C SER A 91 -21.28 0.87 -19.05
N LEU A 92 -20.08 1.42 -18.85
CA LEU A 92 -19.21 1.89 -19.94
C LEU A 92 -18.93 0.76 -20.95
N ARG A 93 -18.64 -0.45 -20.46
CA ARG A 93 -18.40 -1.60 -21.31
C ARG A 93 -19.63 -1.94 -22.14
N GLN A 94 -20.82 -1.96 -21.52
CA GLN A 94 -22.06 -2.29 -22.19
C GLN A 94 -22.36 -1.28 -23.32
N GLU A 95 -22.23 0.00 -23.04
CA GLU A 95 -22.48 1.09 -24.00
C GLU A 95 -21.49 1.10 -25.16
N LEU A 96 -20.21 0.86 -24.90
CA LEU A 96 -19.19 0.82 -25.95
C LEU A 96 -19.23 -0.48 -26.76
N SER A 97 -19.76 -1.57 -26.20
CA SER A 97 -19.67 -2.90 -26.81
C SER A 97 -20.13 -3.01 -28.27
N PRO A 98 -21.22 -2.34 -28.72
CA PRO A 98 -21.67 -2.44 -30.10
C PRO A 98 -20.74 -1.73 -31.10
N GLN A 99 -19.92 -0.79 -30.62
CA GLN A 99 -19.04 0.04 -31.44
C GLN A 99 -17.60 -0.46 -31.49
N LEU A 100 -17.27 -1.50 -30.72
CA LEU A 100 -15.91 -2.00 -30.60
C LEU A 100 -15.71 -3.30 -31.36
N SER A 101 -14.58 -3.38 -32.06
CA SER A 101 -14.09 -4.67 -32.57
C SER A 101 -13.71 -5.61 -31.44
N ALA A 102 -13.68 -6.92 -31.71
CA ALA A 102 -13.25 -7.93 -30.75
C ALA A 102 -11.84 -7.66 -30.17
N LYS A 103 -10.93 -7.08 -30.97
CA LYS A 103 -9.59 -6.69 -30.54
C LYS A 103 -9.62 -5.52 -29.54
N GLN A 104 -10.49 -4.53 -29.76
CA GLN A 104 -10.67 -3.41 -28.85
C GLN A 104 -11.38 -3.84 -27.56
N MET A 105 -12.35 -4.75 -27.66
CA MET A 105 -13.02 -5.35 -26.50
C MET A 105 -12.02 -6.00 -25.54
N LYS A 106 -11.08 -6.82 -26.05
CA LYS A 106 -10.01 -7.41 -25.22
C LYS A 106 -9.09 -6.37 -24.58
N ARG A 107 -8.87 -5.21 -25.21
CA ARG A 107 -8.11 -4.10 -24.60
C ARG A 107 -8.88 -3.45 -23.47
N LEU A 108 -10.18 -3.26 -23.64
CA LEU A 108 -11.08 -2.72 -22.62
C LEU A 108 -11.17 -3.65 -21.41
N GLU A 109 -11.25 -4.97 -21.60
CA GLU A 109 -11.23 -5.93 -20.49
C GLU A 109 -9.93 -5.88 -19.68
N ARG A 110 -8.77 -5.75 -20.34
CA ARG A 110 -7.48 -5.60 -19.65
C ARG A 110 -7.39 -4.28 -18.88
N PHE A 111 -7.95 -3.21 -19.44
CA PHE A 111 -8.07 -1.93 -18.76
C PHE A 111 -8.93 -2.06 -17.50
N ALA A 112 -10.14 -2.59 -17.62
CA ALA A 112 -11.04 -2.82 -16.49
C ALA A 112 -10.39 -3.71 -15.41
N HIS A 113 -9.71 -4.80 -15.80
CA HIS A 113 -9.03 -5.69 -14.85
C HIS A 113 -7.96 -4.97 -14.03
N ARG A 114 -7.18 -4.08 -14.66
CA ARG A 114 -6.12 -3.30 -13.99
C ARG A 114 -6.70 -2.26 -13.03
N HIS A 115 -7.86 -1.67 -13.35
CA HIS A 115 -8.45 -0.57 -12.58
C HIS A 115 -9.50 -1.01 -11.53
N LEU A 116 -10.02 -2.25 -11.62
CA LEU A 116 -11.05 -2.77 -10.71
C LEU A 116 -10.53 -3.72 -9.62
N MET A 117 -9.39 -4.39 -9.83
CA MET A 117 -8.99 -5.47 -8.93
C MET A 117 -7.78 -5.08 -8.06
N PRO A 118 -7.86 -5.31 -6.73
CA PRO A 118 -6.66 -5.27 -5.89
C PRO A 118 -5.67 -6.37 -6.34
N PRO A 119 -4.36 -6.22 -6.07
CA PRO A 119 -3.34 -7.16 -6.50
C PRO A 119 -3.68 -8.60 -6.10
N PRO A 120 -3.29 -9.61 -6.91
CA PRO A 120 -3.78 -10.99 -6.82
C PRO A 120 -3.64 -11.63 -5.42
N HIS A 121 -2.64 -11.22 -4.63
CA HIS A 121 -2.44 -11.69 -3.26
C HIS A 121 -3.63 -11.41 -2.32
N LYS A 122 -4.41 -10.33 -2.54
CA LYS A 122 -5.60 -10.02 -1.72
C LYS A 122 -6.86 -10.81 -2.12
N ARG A 123 -6.89 -11.46 -3.29
CA ARG A 123 -8.06 -12.22 -3.76
C ARG A 123 -8.31 -13.51 -2.96
N LYS A 124 -7.23 -14.19 -2.53
CA LYS A 124 -7.32 -15.46 -1.80
C LYS A 124 -7.89 -15.31 -0.38
N LYS A 125 -7.72 -14.15 0.25
CA LYS A 125 -8.28 -13.88 1.59
C LYS A 125 -9.77 -13.53 1.57
N MET A 126 -10.25 -12.82 0.55
CA MET A 126 -11.66 -12.42 0.44
C MET A 126 -12.57 -13.61 0.12
N GLN A 127 -12.14 -14.54 -0.75
CA GLN A 127 -12.92 -15.76 -1.06
C GLN A 127 -13.00 -16.77 0.10
N GLY A 128 -12.19 -16.62 1.15
CA GLY A 128 -12.26 -17.44 2.36
C GLY A 128 -13.29 -16.95 3.39
N GLN A 129 -13.70 -15.67 3.33
CA GLN A 129 -14.67 -15.10 4.27
C GLN A 129 -16.13 -15.21 3.80
N GLU A 130 -16.36 -15.40 2.50
CA GLU A 130 -17.70 -15.53 1.91
C GLU A 130 -18.30 -16.95 2.05
N LYS A 131 -17.57 -17.88 2.67
CA LYS A 131 -17.99 -19.29 2.88
C LYS A 131 -18.31 -19.65 4.33
N MET A 132 -18.75 -18.70 5.16
CA MET A 132 -19.43 -19.06 6.41
C MET A 132 -20.95 -19.01 6.18
N PRO A 133 -21.64 -20.15 6.03
CA PRO A 133 -23.08 -20.17 6.13
C PRO A 133 -23.49 -19.82 7.58
N HIS A 134 -24.47 -18.93 7.72
CA HIS A 134 -25.30 -18.86 8.92
C HIS A 134 -26.14 -20.12 9.02
#